data_AF-A0AAV8HF63-F1
#
_entry.id   AF-A0AAV8HF63-F1
#
_cell.length_a   1.000
_cell.length_b   1.000
_cell.length_c   1.000
_cell.angle_alpha   90.00
_cell.angle_beta   90.00
_cell.angle_gamma   90.00
#
_symmetry.space_group_name_H-M   'P 1'
#
loop_
_entity.id
_entity.type
_entity.pdbx_description
1 polymer ?
#
loop_
_entity_poly.entity_id
_entity_poly.type
_entity_poly.pdbx_seq_one_letter_code
_entity_poly.pdbx_strand_id
1 'polypeptide(L)'
;MSNVAVCVRFRPLNSRERRINGDLACIHSFDSESFVFKDEKEDIRFCFDKVFYSDSEQLDVYEFLASPIVEDVMNGLNGAIITYGQTGAGKTYSMEGPSILECVEHNKGLLQRVTDELFGFLRHPVDNKKFTIKMSMVEIYMEKVRDLFDLSKDNLQIKESKTRGIFISGATEITITNSSEVQQCLSIGIANRAVGETQMNLTSSRSHCLYIFIVQHEERSRSGKFVLVDLAGSEKVEKTGAEGRLLEEAKTINKSLSALGNVINALTSGKTNHVPYRDSKLTRFLQDALGGNSRTALLCCCSPSPLNASESLSTLRFGTRLKLIKSVQRSFPADDDSSISKQATSDSSISKQTTSDNIFQQDSYDRIVSKLKENLKEEDVDLLEKLFIMEGIFSLPQTKEEIELAVQDVTARTITTLHQAVEDLKEQLIKLQEENDKLRMELVAQKLAMKPGLNT
;
A
#
# COMPACT_ATOMS: atom_id res chain seq x y z
N MET A 1 19.41 2.69 23.39
CA MET A 1 18.43 1.73 22.85
C MET A 1 17.15 2.51 22.66
N SER A 2 16.68 2.65 21.43
CA SER A 2 15.37 3.22 21.11
C SER A 2 14.36 2.09 20.99
N ASN A 3 13.16 2.28 21.52
CA ASN A 3 12.06 1.35 21.29
C ASN A 3 11.51 1.57 19.88
N VAL A 4 10.85 0.55 19.33
CA VAL A 4 10.06 0.74 18.10
C VAL A 4 8.92 1.71 18.39
N ALA A 5 8.80 2.76 17.58
CA ALA A 5 7.67 3.68 17.66
C ALA A 5 6.41 2.99 17.14
N VAL A 6 5.34 2.98 17.91
CA VAL A 6 4.07 2.35 17.52
C VAL A 6 2.97 3.38 17.58
N CYS A 7 2.37 3.64 16.42
CA CYS A 7 1.23 4.53 16.25
C CYS A 7 0.00 3.77 15.80
N VAL A 8 -1.18 4.31 16.10
CA VAL A 8 -2.46 3.78 15.65
C VAL A 8 -3.13 4.82 14.76
N ARG A 9 -3.75 4.37 13.66
CA ARG A 9 -4.60 5.20 12.81
C ARG A 9 -5.96 4.57 12.64
N PHE A 10 -6.99 5.31 13.03
CA PHE A 10 -8.38 4.97 12.76
C PHE A 10 -8.86 5.73 11.53
N ARG A 11 -9.21 5.01 10.47
CA ARG A 11 -9.85 5.65 9.31
C ARG A 11 -11.31 6.02 9.62
N PRO A 12 -11.93 6.92 8.84
CA PRO A 12 -13.38 7.12 8.89
C PRO A 12 -14.17 5.84 8.60
N LEU A 13 -15.41 5.75 9.08
CA LEU A 13 -16.34 4.67 8.75
C LEU A 13 -16.64 4.65 7.25
N ASN A 14 -16.55 3.48 6.64
CA ASN A 14 -16.86 3.29 5.23
C ASN A 14 -18.38 3.12 5.00
N SER A 15 -18.81 3.20 3.73
CA SER A 15 -20.23 3.15 3.37
C SER A 15 -20.93 1.85 3.80
N ARG A 16 -20.22 0.71 3.80
CA ARG A 16 -20.78 -0.57 4.26
C ARG A 16 -20.99 -0.60 5.77
N GLU A 17 -20.01 -0.10 6.53
CA GLU A 17 -20.07 -0.02 7.99
C GLU A 17 -21.20 0.91 8.44
N ARG A 18 -21.35 2.07 7.79
CA ARG A 18 -22.43 3.02 8.07
C ARG A 18 -23.81 2.46 7.76
N ARG A 19 -23.95 1.70 6.67
CA ARG A 19 -25.24 1.06 6.31
C ARG A 19 -25.71 0.05 7.35
N ILE A 20 -24.79 -0.67 8.00
CA ILE A 20 -25.15 -1.76 8.92
C ILE A 20 -25.29 -1.25 10.36
N ASN A 21 -24.35 -0.42 10.83
CA ASN A 21 -24.28 0.01 12.23
C ASN A 21 -24.44 1.53 12.44
N GLY A 22 -24.76 2.30 11.39
CA GLY A 22 -24.78 3.77 11.46
C GLY A 22 -23.39 4.34 11.78
N ASP A 23 -23.36 5.43 12.53
CA ASP A 23 -22.11 6.07 12.98
C ASP A 23 -21.56 5.48 14.30
N LEU A 24 -22.00 4.28 14.68
CA LEU A 24 -21.52 3.62 15.89
C LEU A 24 -20.04 3.26 15.76
N ALA A 25 -19.23 3.71 16.72
CA ALA A 25 -17.81 3.39 16.82
C ALA A 25 -17.49 2.52 18.06
N CYS A 26 -16.56 1.57 17.90
CA CYS A 26 -16.04 0.73 18.98
C CYS A 26 -14.87 1.40 19.74
N ILE A 27 -14.62 2.67 19.51
CA ILE A 27 -13.57 3.44 20.20
C ILE A 27 -14.15 4.71 20.81
N HIS A 28 -13.59 5.11 21.95
CA HIS A 28 -13.77 6.42 22.55
C HIS A 28 -12.40 7.10 22.60
N SER A 29 -12.23 8.14 21.77
CA SER A 29 -11.02 8.95 21.77
C SER A 29 -10.84 9.63 23.12
N PHE A 30 -9.61 9.71 23.61
CA PHE A 30 -9.30 10.36 24.88
C PHE A 30 -8.30 11.50 24.66
N ASP A 31 -7.13 11.18 24.12
CA ASP A 31 -6.11 12.15 23.72
C ASP A 31 -5.31 11.61 22.52
N SER A 32 -4.19 12.25 22.18
CA SER A 32 -3.38 11.84 21.03
C SER A 32 -2.47 10.63 21.27
N GLU A 33 -2.52 9.99 22.44
CA GLU A 33 -1.71 8.81 22.80
C GLU A 33 -2.58 7.66 23.34
N SER A 34 -3.76 7.97 23.86
CA SER A 34 -4.65 7.05 24.57
C SER A 34 -6.07 7.08 24.02
N PHE A 35 -6.71 5.92 24.05
CA PHE A 35 -8.14 5.76 23.77
C PHE A 35 -8.70 4.54 24.53
N VAL A 36 -10.03 4.47 24.62
CA VAL A 36 -10.73 3.30 25.16
C VAL A 36 -11.36 2.52 24.01
N PHE A 37 -11.05 1.24 23.93
CA PHE A 37 -11.64 0.29 22.98
C PHE A 37 -12.77 -0.47 23.66
N LYS A 38 -13.97 -0.39 23.09
CA LYS A 38 -15.16 -1.09 23.58
C LYS A 38 -15.16 -2.52 23.05
N ASP A 39 -14.80 -3.47 23.91
CA ASP A 39 -14.93 -4.91 23.63
C ASP A 39 -16.26 -5.43 24.20
N GLU A 40 -16.74 -6.58 23.72
CA GLU A 40 -17.99 -7.18 24.19
C GLU A 40 -17.95 -7.56 25.68
N LYS A 41 -16.74 -7.78 26.22
CA LYS A 41 -16.51 -8.22 27.60
C LYS A 41 -16.23 -7.05 28.52
N GLU A 42 -15.22 -6.26 28.19
CA GLU A 42 -14.75 -5.15 29.01
C GLU A 42 -14.12 -4.06 28.15
N ASP A 43 -14.27 -2.80 28.57
CA ASP A 43 -13.60 -1.67 27.94
C ASP A 43 -12.09 -1.72 28.23
N ILE A 44 -11.28 -1.69 27.18
CA ILE A 44 -9.82 -1.81 27.27
C ILE A 44 -9.20 -0.46 26.94
N ARG A 45 -8.45 0.12 27.87
CA ARG A 45 -7.64 1.32 27.60
C ARG A 45 -6.33 0.93 26.92
N PHE A 46 -6.04 1.56 25.79
CA PHE A 46 -4.76 1.45 25.10
C PHE A 46 -3.96 2.75 25.19
N CYS A 47 -2.63 2.63 25.15
CA CYS A 47 -1.70 3.75 25.07
C CYS A 47 -0.58 3.44 24.06
N PHE A 48 -0.38 4.34 23.10
CA PHE A 48 0.57 4.27 22.00
C PHE A 48 1.38 5.56 21.90
N ASP A 49 2.39 5.59 21.03
CA ASP A 49 3.24 6.79 20.89
C ASP A 49 2.50 7.93 20.16
N LYS A 50 1.55 7.59 19.29
CA LYS A 50 0.56 8.51 18.72
C LYS A 50 -0.69 7.76 18.27
N VAL A 51 -1.84 8.42 18.36
CA VAL A 51 -3.14 7.95 17.86
C VAL A 51 -3.68 9.00 16.90
N PHE A 52 -3.86 8.61 15.66
CA PHE A 52 -4.49 9.38 14.59
C PHE A 52 -5.96 8.94 14.46
N TYR A 53 -6.88 9.89 14.58
CA TYR A 53 -8.31 9.63 14.47
C TYR A 53 -8.81 9.99 13.07
N SER A 54 -10.14 9.96 12.88
CA SER A 54 -10.77 10.11 11.57
C SER A 54 -10.54 11.47 10.89
N ASP A 55 -10.19 12.48 11.67
CA ASP A 55 -9.89 13.85 11.26
C ASP A 55 -8.41 14.11 11.00
N SER A 56 -7.53 13.17 11.33
CA SER A 56 -6.08 13.32 11.13
C SER A 56 -5.70 13.25 9.65
N GLU A 57 -4.88 14.21 9.21
CA GLU A 57 -4.45 14.31 7.82
C GLU A 57 -3.26 13.38 7.53
N GLN A 58 -2.97 13.16 6.24
CA GLN A 58 -1.79 12.39 5.85
C GLN A 58 -0.48 13.08 6.26
N LEU A 59 -0.48 14.41 6.27
CA LEU A 59 0.68 15.21 6.67
C LEU A 59 1.05 14.94 8.14
N ASP A 60 0.07 14.94 9.05
CA ASP A 60 0.29 14.65 10.47
C ASP A 60 0.97 13.28 10.70
N VAL A 61 0.54 12.27 9.93
CA VAL A 61 1.10 10.92 9.99
C VAL A 61 2.55 10.92 9.53
N TYR A 62 2.85 11.64 8.45
CA TYR A 62 4.20 11.75 7.91
C TYR A 62 5.15 12.53 8.84
N GLU A 63 4.73 13.69 9.36
CA GLU A 63 5.56 14.52 10.23
C GLU A 63 5.98 13.76 11.50
N PHE A 64 5.06 12.99 12.08
CA PHE A 64 5.36 12.23 13.29
C PHE A 64 6.19 10.97 13.02
N LEU A 65 5.85 10.20 11.97
CA LEU A 65 6.47 8.88 11.73
C LEU A 65 7.69 8.94 10.83
N ALA A 66 7.60 9.62 9.70
CA ALA A 66 8.54 9.47 8.60
C ALA A 66 9.64 10.51 8.61
N SER A 67 9.33 11.79 8.83
CA SER A 67 10.33 12.85 8.78
C SER A 67 11.54 12.58 9.72
N PRO A 68 11.37 12.15 10.99
CA PRO A 68 12.51 11.82 11.85
C PRO A 68 13.33 10.61 11.37
N ILE A 69 12.71 9.69 10.63
CA ILE A 69 13.41 8.52 10.06
C ILE A 69 14.14 8.91 8.78
N VAL A 70 13.59 9.81 7.97
CA VAL A 70 14.25 10.36 6.78
C VAL A 70 15.54 11.08 7.18
N GLU A 71 15.50 11.94 8.20
CA GLU A 71 16.70 12.60 8.73
C GLU A 71 17.77 11.59 9.16
N ASP A 72 17.39 10.54 9.89
CA ASP A 72 18.28 9.47 10.31
C ASP A 72 18.90 8.73 9.12
N VAL A 73 18.09 8.43 8.10
CA VAL A 73 18.54 7.76 6.86
C VAL A 73 19.53 8.63 6.10
N MET A 74 19.26 9.93 5.99
CA MET A 74 20.18 10.89 5.39
C MET A 74 21.50 10.99 6.16
N ASN A 75 21.50 10.70 7.46
CA ASN A 75 22.71 10.60 8.28
C ASN A 75 23.41 9.22 8.22
N GLY A 76 22.91 8.30 7.39
CA GLY A 76 23.49 6.98 7.17
C GLY A 76 23.01 5.89 8.15
N LEU A 77 21.92 6.14 8.88
CA LEU A 77 21.24 5.13 9.68
C LEU A 77 20.22 4.36 8.83
N ASN A 78 19.79 3.19 9.31
CA ASN A 78 18.70 2.46 8.66
C ASN A 78 17.36 2.87 9.27
N GLY A 79 16.33 2.90 8.44
CA GLY A 79 14.96 3.23 8.80
C GLY A 79 13.98 2.20 8.26
N ALA A 80 12.89 1.97 8.99
CA ALA A 80 11.77 1.18 8.49
C ALA A 80 10.41 1.72 8.98
N ILE A 81 9.43 1.83 8.10
CA ILE A 81 8.03 2.05 8.47
C ILE A 81 7.20 0.88 7.96
N ILE A 82 6.41 0.28 8.85
CA ILE A 82 5.58 -0.87 8.56
C ILE A 82 4.12 -0.50 8.81
N THR A 83 3.24 -0.66 7.82
CA THR A 83 1.79 -0.57 8.03
C THR A 83 1.23 -1.96 8.33
N TYR A 84 0.35 -2.07 9.32
CA TYR A 84 -0.22 -3.36 9.75
C TYR A 84 -1.69 -3.21 10.15
N GLY A 85 -2.52 -4.19 9.81
CA GLY A 85 -3.96 -4.17 10.08
C GLY A 85 -4.76 -5.01 9.08
N GLN A 86 -6.06 -5.16 9.33
CA GLN A 86 -6.94 -5.91 8.43
C GLN A 86 -7.05 -5.26 7.04
N THR A 87 -7.54 -6.03 6.07
CA THR A 87 -7.95 -5.52 4.76
C THR A 87 -8.97 -4.40 4.89
N GLY A 88 -8.77 -3.35 4.09
CA GLY A 88 -9.61 -2.17 4.12
C GLY A 88 -9.43 -1.29 5.36
N ALA A 89 -8.43 -1.52 6.22
CA ALA A 89 -8.17 -0.65 7.37
C ALA A 89 -7.42 0.66 7.02
N GLY A 90 -6.92 0.80 5.78
CA GLY A 90 -6.21 1.99 5.32
C GLY A 90 -4.68 1.87 5.31
N LYS A 91 -4.11 0.67 5.23
CA LYS A 91 -2.66 0.42 5.10
C LYS A 91 -2.08 1.06 3.84
N THR A 92 -2.56 0.61 2.67
CA THR A 92 -2.18 1.15 1.36
C THR A 92 -2.52 2.63 1.23
N TYR A 93 -3.68 3.08 1.73
CA TYR A 93 -4.02 4.51 1.77
C TYR A 93 -3.02 5.34 2.58
N SER A 94 -2.55 4.84 3.74
CA SER A 94 -1.53 5.54 4.52
C SER A 94 -0.18 5.56 3.80
N MET A 95 0.15 4.47 3.10
CA MET A 95 1.43 4.34 2.39
C MET A 95 1.46 5.17 1.10
N GLU A 96 0.47 4.99 0.23
CA GLU A 96 0.43 5.49 -1.15
C GLU A 96 -0.59 6.63 -1.34
N GLY A 97 -1.50 6.86 -0.40
CA GLY A 97 -2.63 7.77 -0.62
C GLY A 97 -3.72 7.16 -1.52
N PRO A 98 -4.66 7.98 -2.03
CA PRO A 98 -5.72 7.54 -2.93
C PRO A 98 -5.23 7.20 -4.35
N SER A 99 -4.25 7.95 -4.86
CA SER A 99 -3.56 7.72 -6.12
C SER A 99 -2.17 8.32 -6.02
N ILE A 100 -1.17 7.69 -6.64
CA ILE A 100 0.18 8.27 -6.71
C ILE A 100 0.28 9.33 -7.80
N LEU A 101 -0.43 9.12 -8.91
CA LEU A 101 -0.39 9.97 -10.10
C LEU A 101 -1.26 11.23 -9.95
N GLU A 102 -2.44 11.07 -9.36
CA GLU A 102 -3.46 12.13 -9.28
C GLU A 102 -3.81 12.42 -7.82
N CYS A 103 -2.79 12.78 -7.04
CA CYS A 103 -2.99 13.12 -5.64
C CYS A 103 -2.99 14.63 -5.43
N VAL A 104 -4.08 15.14 -4.87
CA VAL A 104 -4.06 16.49 -4.27
C VAL A 104 -3.05 16.49 -3.12
N GLU A 105 -2.27 17.57 -2.98
CA GLU A 105 -1.14 17.68 -2.03
C GLU A 105 -1.48 17.20 -0.60
N HIS A 106 -2.71 17.41 -0.15
CA HIS A 106 -3.21 17.05 1.18
C HIS A 106 -3.32 15.53 1.38
N ASN A 107 -3.57 14.78 0.31
CA ASN A 107 -3.86 13.35 0.35
C ASN A 107 -2.64 12.46 0.06
N LYS A 108 -1.48 13.05 -0.30
CA LYS A 108 -0.23 12.33 -0.52
C LYS A 108 0.10 11.43 0.67
N GLY A 109 0.33 10.15 0.41
CA GLY A 109 0.71 9.16 1.41
C GLY A 109 2.14 9.34 1.90
N LEU A 110 2.57 8.43 2.77
CA LEU A 110 3.92 8.39 3.31
C LEU A 110 4.98 8.29 2.20
N LEU A 111 4.75 7.44 1.19
CA LEU A 111 5.70 7.17 0.13
C LEU A 111 6.04 8.43 -0.67
N GLN A 112 5.03 9.18 -1.14
CA GLN A 112 5.28 10.40 -1.92
C GLN A 112 5.99 11.47 -1.09
N ARG A 113 5.60 11.64 0.17
CA ARG A 113 6.21 12.64 1.04
C ARG A 113 7.66 12.30 1.37
N VAL A 114 7.94 11.02 1.65
CA VAL A 114 9.31 10.52 1.82
C VAL A 114 10.13 10.74 0.56
N THR A 115 9.57 10.45 -0.62
CA THR A 115 10.28 10.73 -1.87
C THR A 115 10.56 12.22 -2.02
N ASP A 116 9.56 13.09 -1.85
CA ASP A 116 9.68 14.53 -1.99
C ASP A 116 10.75 15.11 -1.05
N GLU A 117 10.79 14.66 0.21
CA GLU A 117 11.79 15.08 1.20
C GLU A 117 13.21 14.60 0.85
N LEU A 118 13.36 13.32 0.48
CA LEU A 118 14.65 12.77 0.02
C LEU A 118 15.20 13.57 -1.20
N PHE A 119 14.34 14.03 -2.10
CA PHE A 119 14.76 14.93 -3.20
C PHE A 119 15.06 16.34 -2.75
N GLY A 120 14.34 16.86 -1.75
CA GLY A 120 14.64 18.14 -1.13
C GLY A 120 16.12 18.20 -0.72
N PHE A 121 16.62 17.14 -0.09
CA PHE A 121 18.04 17.02 0.28
C PHE A 121 19.01 16.95 -0.91
N LEU A 122 18.61 16.37 -2.04
CA LEU A 122 19.45 16.33 -3.26
C LEU A 122 19.54 17.70 -3.94
N ARG A 123 18.44 18.47 -3.95
CA ARG A 123 18.38 19.80 -4.60
C ARG A 123 19.02 20.89 -3.75
N HIS A 124 18.89 20.77 -2.44
CA HIS A 124 19.41 21.72 -1.47
C HIS A 124 20.35 21.00 -0.50
N PRO A 125 21.53 20.56 -0.98
CA PRO A 125 22.48 19.84 -0.13
C PRO A 125 22.92 20.74 1.03
N VAL A 126 22.57 20.32 2.24
CA VAL A 126 23.07 20.93 3.47
C VAL A 126 24.51 20.45 3.67
N ASP A 127 25.42 21.38 4.01
CA ASP A 127 26.85 21.11 4.25
C ASP A 127 27.65 20.55 3.05
N ASN A 128 27.28 20.87 1.80
CA ASN A 128 27.98 20.37 0.59
C ASN A 128 28.01 18.83 0.44
N LYS A 129 27.25 18.09 1.25
CA LYS A 129 27.19 16.62 1.18
C LYS A 129 26.54 16.18 -0.12
N LYS A 130 27.23 15.31 -0.87
CA LYS A 130 26.68 14.68 -2.08
C LYS A 130 26.14 13.29 -1.76
N PHE A 131 24.95 13.02 -2.28
CA PHE A 131 24.26 11.76 -2.07
C PHE A 131 23.88 11.14 -3.42
N THR A 132 23.97 9.82 -3.49
CA THR A 132 23.30 9.02 -4.52
C THR A 132 22.14 8.27 -3.87
N ILE A 133 20.94 8.44 -4.40
CA ILE A 133 19.74 7.74 -3.92
C ILE A 133 19.31 6.72 -4.97
N LYS A 134 19.10 5.49 -4.52
CA LYS A 134 18.58 4.40 -5.35
C LYS A 134 17.26 3.89 -4.79
N MET A 135 16.34 3.52 -5.66
CA MET A 135 15.05 2.93 -5.30
C MET A 135 14.90 1.53 -5.89
N SER A 136 14.30 0.64 -5.11
CA SER A 136 13.78 -0.65 -5.56
C SER A 136 12.36 -0.83 -5.04
N MET A 137 11.51 -1.51 -5.82
CA MET A 137 10.15 -1.86 -5.42
C MET A 137 9.95 -3.36 -5.66
N VAL A 138 9.53 -4.08 -4.63
CA VAL A 138 9.35 -5.54 -4.69
C VAL A 138 8.06 -5.95 -4.00
N GLU A 139 7.49 -7.05 -4.44
CA GLU A 139 6.38 -7.72 -3.75
C GLU A 139 6.81 -9.08 -3.22
N ILE A 140 6.33 -9.41 -2.01
CA ILE A 140 6.39 -10.76 -1.47
C ILE A 140 5.00 -11.36 -1.56
N TYR A 141 4.85 -12.33 -2.46
CA TYR A 141 3.60 -13.04 -2.69
C TYR A 141 3.86 -14.56 -2.64
N MET A 142 3.09 -15.28 -1.83
CA MET A 142 3.26 -16.73 -1.62
C MET A 142 4.72 -17.16 -1.35
N GLU A 143 5.45 -16.42 -0.49
CA GLU A 143 6.87 -16.67 -0.18
C GLU A 143 7.85 -16.56 -1.38
N LYS A 144 7.39 -15.99 -2.50
CA LYS A 144 8.23 -15.57 -3.63
C LYS A 144 8.42 -14.06 -3.60
N VAL A 145 9.63 -13.61 -3.92
CA VAL A 145 9.98 -12.19 -4.02
C VAL A 145 10.02 -11.81 -5.49
N ARG A 146 9.14 -10.93 -5.94
CA ARG A 146 9.09 -10.47 -7.32
C ARG A 146 9.51 -9.02 -7.43
N ASP A 147 10.25 -8.70 -8.48
CA ASP A 147 10.63 -7.32 -8.80
C ASP A 147 9.49 -6.60 -9.50
N LEU A 148 9.09 -5.43 -8.99
CA LEU A 148 8.02 -4.62 -9.56
C LEU A 148 8.51 -3.62 -10.61
N PHE A 149 9.82 -3.43 -10.76
CA PHE A 149 10.40 -2.66 -11.88
C PHE A 149 10.82 -3.55 -13.05
N ASP A 150 10.95 -4.86 -12.85
CA ASP A 150 11.27 -5.83 -13.89
C ASP A 150 10.55 -7.16 -13.65
N LEU A 151 9.37 -7.32 -14.26
CA LEU A 151 8.52 -8.49 -14.06
C LEU A 151 9.13 -9.82 -14.54
N SER A 152 10.22 -9.79 -15.31
CA SER A 152 10.96 -11.00 -15.71
C SER A 152 11.72 -11.64 -14.54
N LYS A 153 12.00 -10.85 -13.49
CA LYS A 153 12.71 -11.29 -12.29
C LYS A 153 11.72 -11.72 -11.21
N ASP A 154 11.38 -13.01 -11.25
CA ASP A 154 10.59 -13.67 -10.20
C ASP A 154 11.47 -14.45 -9.20
N ASN A 155 10.95 -14.62 -7.99
CA ASN A 155 11.53 -15.41 -6.91
C ASN A 155 12.99 -15.06 -6.53
N LEU A 156 13.25 -13.76 -6.38
CA LEU A 156 14.52 -13.22 -5.93
C LEU A 156 14.91 -13.74 -4.54
N GLN A 157 16.22 -13.85 -4.29
CA GLN A 157 16.75 -14.41 -3.04
C GLN A 157 17.12 -13.32 -2.05
N ILE A 158 16.64 -13.46 -0.81
CA ILE A 158 17.06 -12.62 0.32
C ILE A 158 18.39 -13.14 0.86
N LYS A 159 19.41 -12.29 0.87
CA LYS A 159 20.77 -12.59 1.33
C LYS A 159 21.17 -11.67 2.48
N GLU A 160 22.24 -12.03 3.16
CA GLU A 160 22.80 -11.30 4.29
C GLU A 160 24.26 -10.97 3.99
N SER A 161 24.65 -9.71 4.22
CA SER A 161 26.03 -9.23 4.08
C SER A 161 26.45 -8.50 5.35
N LYS A 162 27.72 -8.62 5.73
CA LYS A 162 28.30 -7.89 6.88
C LYS A 162 28.22 -6.37 6.70
N THR A 163 28.29 -5.88 5.45
CA THR A 163 28.29 -4.44 5.14
C THR A 163 26.90 -3.89 4.86
N ARG A 164 26.05 -4.64 4.17
CA ARG A 164 24.71 -4.18 3.73
C ARG A 164 23.55 -4.66 4.61
N GLY A 165 23.82 -5.55 5.58
CA GLY A 165 22.78 -6.23 6.34
C GLY A 165 21.97 -7.17 5.43
N ILE A 166 20.66 -7.25 5.67
CA ILE A 166 19.75 -8.03 4.83
C ILE A 166 19.41 -7.26 3.55
N PHE A 167 19.53 -7.92 2.39
CA PHE A 167 19.22 -7.34 1.08
C PHE A 167 18.65 -8.38 0.10
N ILE A 168 18.04 -7.91 -0.99
CA ILE A 168 17.48 -8.76 -2.05
C ILE A 168 18.46 -8.82 -3.21
N SER A 169 18.97 -10.02 -3.50
CA SER A 169 19.96 -10.25 -4.54
C SER A 169 19.30 -10.22 -5.91
N GLY A 170 19.72 -9.30 -6.78
CA GLY A 170 19.23 -9.20 -8.16
C GLY A 170 18.02 -8.30 -8.34
N ALA A 171 17.54 -7.64 -7.28
CA ALA A 171 16.52 -6.60 -7.39
C ALA A 171 17.03 -5.43 -8.22
N THR A 172 16.15 -4.87 -9.04
CA THR A 172 16.42 -3.70 -9.88
C THR A 172 16.55 -2.47 -9.00
N GLU A 173 17.70 -1.81 -9.09
CA GLU A 173 17.99 -0.54 -8.41
C GLU A 173 17.94 0.59 -9.45
N ILE A 174 16.96 1.48 -9.33
CA ILE A 174 16.85 2.67 -10.16
C ILE A 174 17.53 3.82 -9.43
N THR A 175 18.58 4.39 -10.02
CA THR A 175 19.19 5.62 -9.52
C THR A 175 18.27 6.78 -9.79
N ILE A 176 18.02 7.57 -8.76
CA ILE A 176 17.05 8.64 -8.87
C ILE A 176 17.75 9.98 -9.10
N THR A 177 17.32 10.69 -10.15
CA THR A 177 17.91 12.00 -10.50
C THR A 177 16.93 13.15 -10.40
N ASN A 178 15.64 12.91 -10.62
CA ASN A 178 14.62 13.95 -10.62
C ASN A 178 13.26 13.42 -10.14
N SER A 179 12.43 14.32 -9.61
CA SER A 179 11.12 13.98 -9.03
C SER A 179 10.13 13.37 -10.04
N SER A 180 10.18 13.79 -11.32
CA SER A 180 9.30 13.26 -12.36
C SER A 180 9.59 11.79 -12.66
N GLU A 181 10.86 11.43 -12.80
CA GLU A 181 11.34 10.06 -13.00
C GLU A 181 10.90 9.13 -11.87
N VAL A 182 10.88 9.62 -10.63
CA VAL A 182 10.41 8.83 -9.47
C VAL A 182 8.94 8.53 -9.55
N GLN A 183 8.14 9.57 -9.80
CA GLN A 183 6.69 9.40 -9.93
C GLN A 183 6.39 8.42 -11.07
N GLN A 184 7.11 8.52 -12.19
CA GLN A 184 7.02 7.55 -13.29
C GLN A 184 7.41 6.14 -12.86
N CYS A 185 8.56 5.95 -12.20
CA CYS A 185 9.01 4.65 -11.72
C CYS A 185 8.03 4.03 -10.72
N LEU A 186 7.55 4.81 -9.74
CA LEU A 186 6.54 4.38 -8.78
C LEU A 186 5.24 3.97 -9.49
N SER A 187 4.82 4.74 -10.49
CA SER A 187 3.62 4.44 -11.28
C SER A 187 3.76 3.15 -12.07
N ILE A 188 4.93 2.90 -12.68
CA ILE A 188 5.24 1.63 -13.33
C ILE A 188 5.17 0.48 -12.32
N GLY A 189 5.78 0.64 -11.14
CA GLY A 189 5.77 -0.39 -10.11
C GLY A 189 4.37 -0.72 -9.58
N ILE A 190 3.52 0.29 -9.41
CA ILE A 190 2.12 0.12 -9.01
C ILE A 190 1.29 -0.50 -10.11
N ALA A 191 1.44 -0.06 -11.36
CA ALA A 191 0.77 -0.67 -12.48
C ALA A 191 1.16 -2.15 -12.60
N ASN A 192 2.44 -2.49 -12.43
CA ASN A 192 2.93 -3.86 -12.42
C ASN A 192 2.35 -4.69 -11.25
N ARG A 193 2.19 -4.09 -10.07
CA ARG A 193 1.49 -4.70 -8.94
C ARG A 193 0.01 -4.98 -9.29
N ALA A 194 -0.69 -4.00 -9.86
CA ALA A 194 -2.09 -4.13 -10.28
C ALA A 194 -2.30 -5.15 -11.44
N VAL A 195 -1.33 -5.25 -12.36
CA VAL A 195 -1.32 -6.30 -13.40
C VAL A 195 -1.13 -7.67 -12.75
N GLY A 196 -0.28 -7.78 -11.74
CA GLY A 196 -0.18 -8.99 -10.91
C GLY A 196 -1.52 -9.35 -10.24
N GLU A 197 -2.24 -8.35 -9.75
CA GLU A 197 -3.58 -8.46 -9.18
C GLU A 197 -4.59 -9.05 -10.17
N THR A 198 -4.68 -8.50 -11.37
CA THR A 198 -5.63 -8.97 -12.40
C THR A 198 -5.23 -10.33 -13.01
N GLN A 199 -3.97 -10.54 -13.36
CA GLN A 199 -3.50 -11.78 -14.00
C GLN A 199 -3.52 -12.99 -13.05
N MET A 200 -3.39 -12.77 -11.74
CA MET A 200 -3.34 -13.84 -10.73
C MET A 200 -4.60 -13.91 -9.85
N ASN A 201 -5.63 -13.10 -10.10
CA ASN A 201 -6.76 -12.85 -9.17
C ASN A 201 -6.30 -12.47 -7.76
N LEU A 202 -5.18 -11.77 -7.71
CA LEU A 202 -4.56 -11.25 -6.51
C LEU A 202 -5.24 -9.92 -6.15
N THR A 203 -5.30 -9.60 -4.86
CA THR A 203 -5.75 -8.30 -4.38
C THR A 203 -4.62 -7.69 -3.56
N SER A 204 -4.47 -6.37 -3.53
CA SER A 204 -3.41 -5.70 -2.75
C SER A 204 -3.33 -6.14 -1.28
N SER A 205 -4.43 -6.64 -0.72
CA SER A 205 -4.51 -7.28 0.59
C SER A 205 -3.77 -8.62 0.74
N ARG A 206 -3.21 -9.16 -0.33
CA ARG A 206 -2.70 -10.54 -0.40
C ARG A 206 -1.22 -10.65 -0.78
N SER A 207 -0.54 -9.53 -1.00
CA SER A 207 0.92 -9.47 -1.10
C SER A 207 1.46 -8.40 -0.15
N HIS A 208 2.72 -8.55 0.26
CA HIS A 208 3.43 -7.49 1.00
C HIS A 208 4.24 -6.68 0.01
N CYS A 209 4.03 -5.38 -0.06
CA CYS A 209 4.79 -4.50 -0.92
C CYS A 209 5.90 -3.80 -0.13
N LEU A 210 7.11 -3.75 -0.70
CA LEU A 210 8.26 -3.11 -0.08
C LEU A 210 8.85 -2.07 -1.04
N TYR A 211 8.95 -0.84 -0.56
CA TYR A 211 9.68 0.24 -1.19
C TYR A 211 11.00 0.42 -0.45
N ILE A 212 12.11 0.29 -1.17
CA ILE A 212 13.45 0.26 -0.60
C ILE A 212 14.23 1.42 -1.19
N PHE A 213 14.66 2.34 -0.32
CA PHE A 213 15.56 3.43 -0.67
C PHE A 213 16.94 3.17 -0.07
N ILE A 214 17.98 3.33 -0.88
CA ILE A 214 19.38 3.27 -0.44
C ILE A 214 19.98 4.64 -0.70
N VAL A 215 20.36 5.32 0.38
CA VAL A 215 21.04 6.62 0.35
C VAL A 215 22.53 6.39 0.59
N GLN A 216 23.36 6.64 -0.41
CA GLN A 216 24.81 6.50 -0.33
C GLN A 216 25.45 7.89 -0.27
N HIS A 217 26.32 8.12 0.72
CA HIS A 217 27.14 9.32 0.77
C HIS A 217 28.32 9.14 -0.18
N GLU A 218 28.62 10.15 -1.01
CA GLU A 218 29.78 10.06 -1.91
C GLU A 218 31.09 10.27 -1.16
N GLU A 219 31.09 11.15 -0.15
CA GLU A 219 32.29 11.55 0.60
C GLU A 219 32.57 10.66 1.82
N ARG A 220 31.55 9.94 2.29
CA ARG A 220 31.63 9.04 3.45
C ARG A 220 31.32 7.62 3.01
N SER A 221 32.04 6.63 3.53
CA SER A 221 31.68 5.21 3.35
C SER A 221 30.46 4.83 4.22
N ARG A 222 29.43 5.69 4.23
CA ARG A 222 28.20 5.54 5.01
C ARG A 222 27.02 5.46 4.05
N SER A 223 26.09 4.57 4.36
CA SER A 223 24.85 4.41 3.59
C SER A 223 23.68 4.15 4.50
N GLY A 224 22.58 4.86 4.31
CA GLY A 224 21.30 4.60 4.97
C GLY A 224 20.40 3.75 4.09
N LYS A 225 19.67 2.81 4.70
CA LYS A 225 18.61 2.03 4.04
C LYS A 225 17.27 2.40 4.66
N PHE A 226 16.36 2.95 3.86
CA PHE A 226 14.98 3.19 4.29
C PHE A 226 14.04 2.21 3.61
N VAL A 227 13.25 1.49 4.41
CA VAL A 227 12.24 0.56 3.90
C VAL A 227 10.85 1.03 4.34
N LEU A 228 9.96 1.23 3.37
CA LEU A 228 8.53 1.40 3.61
C LEU A 228 7.83 0.09 3.23
N VAL A 229 7.01 -0.44 4.14
CA VAL A 229 6.39 -1.77 4.02
C VAL A 229 4.88 -1.66 4.12
N ASP A 230 4.18 -1.97 3.03
CA ASP A 230 2.73 -2.17 3.00
C ASP A 230 2.42 -3.66 3.15
N LEU A 231 2.04 -4.08 4.36
CA LEU A 231 1.75 -5.49 4.62
C LEU A 231 0.38 -5.90 4.05
N ALA A 232 0.24 -7.20 3.78
CA ALA A 232 -1.04 -7.84 3.50
C ALA A 232 -2.04 -7.70 4.66
N GLY A 233 -3.32 -8.00 4.40
CA GLY A 233 -4.38 -8.04 5.41
C GLY A 233 -4.12 -9.07 6.51
N SER A 234 -4.32 -8.67 7.77
CA SER A 234 -4.13 -9.54 8.94
C SER A 234 -5.37 -10.35 9.35
N GLU A 235 -6.45 -10.29 8.58
CA GLU A 235 -7.70 -10.96 8.91
C GLU A 235 -7.62 -12.49 8.82
N LYS A 236 -8.47 -13.15 9.61
CA LYS A 236 -8.57 -14.61 9.60
C LYS A 236 -9.17 -15.13 8.31
N VAL A 237 -8.59 -16.21 7.79
CA VAL A 237 -9.06 -16.92 6.58
C VAL A 237 -10.53 -17.33 6.68
N GLU A 238 -11.00 -17.69 7.87
CA GLU A 238 -12.39 -18.11 8.10
C GLU A 238 -13.44 -17.06 7.69
N LYS A 239 -13.08 -15.76 7.72
CA LYS A 239 -13.98 -14.67 7.33
C LYS A 239 -13.97 -14.35 5.84
N THR A 240 -13.01 -14.90 5.07
CA THR A 240 -12.87 -14.56 3.66
C THR A 240 -13.78 -15.40 2.75
N GLY A 241 -14.31 -16.52 3.25
CA GLY A 241 -15.12 -17.46 2.44
C GLY A 241 -14.35 -18.03 1.24
N ALA A 242 -13.02 -17.98 1.26
CA ALA A 242 -12.17 -18.40 0.16
C ALA A 242 -12.13 -19.93 0.03
N GLU A 243 -12.30 -20.44 -1.18
CA GLU A 243 -12.23 -21.87 -1.51
C GLU A 243 -11.10 -22.20 -2.50
N GLY A 244 -10.66 -23.46 -2.51
CA GLY A 244 -9.67 -23.97 -3.46
C GLY A 244 -8.33 -23.21 -3.41
N ARG A 245 -7.89 -22.68 -4.55
CA ARG A 245 -6.60 -21.97 -4.69
C ARG A 245 -6.52 -20.71 -3.83
N LEU A 246 -7.63 -19.98 -3.69
CA LEU A 246 -7.71 -18.76 -2.88
C LEU A 246 -7.52 -19.06 -1.39
N LEU A 247 -7.92 -20.25 -0.94
CA LEU A 247 -7.71 -20.71 0.43
C LEU A 247 -6.23 -20.97 0.72
N GLU A 248 -5.52 -21.65 -0.18
CA GLU A 248 -4.08 -21.92 -0.04
C GLU A 248 -3.25 -20.64 -0.07
N GLU A 249 -3.65 -19.68 -0.89
CA GLU A 249 -3.09 -18.33 -0.92
C GLU A 249 -3.29 -17.62 0.43
N ALA A 250 -4.52 -17.56 0.92
CA ALA A 250 -4.85 -16.95 2.21
C ALA A 250 -4.10 -17.60 3.38
N LYS A 251 -3.91 -18.93 3.35
CA LYS A 251 -3.07 -19.65 4.32
C LYS A 251 -1.62 -19.21 4.25
N THR A 252 -1.07 -19.02 3.05
CA THR A 252 0.34 -18.62 2.87
C THR A 252 0.58 -17.18 3.33
N ILE A 253 -0.36 -16.28 3.04
CA ILE A 253 -0.32 -14.89 3.54
C ILE A 253 -0.34 -14.88 5.06
N ASN A 254 -1.28 -15.61 5.67
CA ASN A 254 -1.36 -15.71 7.11
C ASN A 254 -0.17 -16.43 7.73
N LYS A 255 0.51 -17.33 7.01
CA LYS A 255 1.78 -17.91 7.45
C LYS A 255 2.85 -16.84 7.65
N SER A 256 3.03 -15.93 6.68
CA SER A 256 4.02 -14.85 6.79
C SER A 256 3.72 -13.86 7.95
N LEU A 257 2.45 -13.50 8.15
CA LEU A 257 2.02 -12.65 9.27
C LEU A 257 2.07 -13.38 10.62
N SER A 258 1.82 -14.69 10.65
CA SER A 258 1.98 -15.52 11.85
C SER A 258 3.45 -15.66 12.23
N ALA A 259 4.34 -15.87 11.25
CA ALA A 259 5.78 -15.85 11.45
C ALA A 259 6.25 -14.50 12.04
N LEU A 260 5.71 -13.39 11.53
CA LEU A 260 5.95 -12.06 12.08
C LEU A 260 5.50 -11.95 13.55
N GLY A 261 4.32 -12.45 13.88
CA GLY A 261 3.84 -12.55 15.26
C GLY A 261 4.76 -13.38 16.16
N ASN A 262 5.26 -14.52 15.66
CA ASN A 262 6.18 -15.39 16.39
C ASN A 262 7.54 -14.73 16.66
N VAL A 263 8.07 -14.00 15.68
CA VAL A 263 9.30 -13.19 15.85
C VAL A 263 9.13 -12.15 16.95
N ILE A 264 8.01 -11.42 16.96
CA ILE A 264 7.72 -10.41 17.99
C ILE A 264 7.57 -11.08 19.37
N ASN A 265 6.88 -12.21 19.47
CA ASN A 265 6.73 -12.96 20.72
C ASN A 265 8.09 -13.45 21.24
N ALA A 266 8.97 -13.94 20.36
CA ALA A 266 10.32 -14.36 20.73
C ALA A 266 11.15 -13.18 21.27
N LEU A 267 11.11 -12.03 20.58
CA LEU A 267 11.84 -10.82 20.96
C LEU A 267 11.37 -10.20 22.28
N THR A 268 10.08 -10.33 22.60
CA THR A 268 9.47 -9.70 23.78
C THR A 268 9.45 -10.60 25.00
N SER A 269 9.39 -11.92 24.82
CA SER A 269 9.36 -12.88 25.94
C SER A 269 10.69 -13.00 26.67
N GLY A 270 11.81 -12.65 26.03
CA GLY A 270 13.16 -12.74 26.61
C GLY A 270 13.62 -14.17 26.96
N LYS A 271 12.83 -15.20 26.63
CA LYS A 271 13.05 -16.60 27.00
C LYS A 271 13.73 -17.43 25.90
N THR A 272 13.75 -16.94 24.67
CA THR A 272 14.25 -17.69 23.52
C THR A 272 15.60 -17.14 23.05
N ASN A 273 16.64 -17.99 23.04
CA ASN A 273 17.95 -17.64 22.47
C ASN A 273 17.91 -17.48 20.94
N HIS A 274 16.91 -18.07 20.27
CA HIS A 274 16.77 -18.04 18.83
C HIS A 274 15.45 -17.37 18.42
N VAL A 275 15.54 -16.36 17.56
CA VAL A 275 14.38 -15.67 16.98
C VAL A 275 14.11 -16.23 15.57
N PRO A 276 12.89 -16.69 15.25
CA PRO A 276 12.59 -17.44 14.03
C PRO A 276 12.41 -16.56 12.78
N TYR A 277 13.38 -15.67 12.47
CA TYR A 277 13.29 -14.81 11.29
C TYR A 277 13.21 -15.57 9.97
N ARG A 278 13.65 -16.83 9.93
CA ARG A 278 13.70 -17.66 8.72
C ARG A 278 12.37 -18.33 8.36
N ASP A 279 11.36 -18.24 9.21
CA ASP A 279 10.07 -18.91 9.00
C ASP A 279 9.27 -18.31 7.83
N SER A 280 9.60 -17.08 7.43
CA SER A 280 9.09 -16.45 6.21
C SER A 280 10.11 -15.53 5.55
N LYS A 281 9.96 -15.28 4.23
CA LYS A 281 10.75 -14.28 3.50
C LYS A 281 10.53 -12.88 4.07
N LEU A 282 9.29 -12.56 4.47
CA LEU A 282 8.96 -11.29 5.09
C LEU A 282 9.76 -11.06 6.38
N THR A 283 9.70 -11.99 7.33
CA THR A 283 10.44 -11.88 8.59
C THR A 283 11.94 -11.91 8.39
N ARG A 284 12.41 -12.62 7.36
CA ARG A 284 13.84 -12.65 7.03
C ARG A 284 14.31 -11.29 6.52
N PHE A 285 13.51 -10.63 5.68
CA PHE A 285 13.79 -9.29 5.20
C PHE A 285 13.73 -8.25 6.32
N LEU A 286 12.71 -8.31 7.17
CA LEU A 286 12.48 -7.37 8.28
C LEU A 286 13.35 -7.64 9.51
N GLN A 287 14.30 -8.56 9.45
CA GLN A 287 15.18 -8.89 10.57
C GLN A 287 15.94 -7.65 11.09
N ASP A 288 16.42 -6.79 10.20
CA ASP A 288 17.11 -5.56 10.59
C ASP A 288 16.15 -4.55 11.27
N ALA A 289 14.88 -4.54 10.88
CA ALA A 289 13.85 -3.66 11.42
C ALA A 289 13.35 -4.11 12.81
N LEU A 290 13.27 -5.42 13.03
CA LEU A 290 12.68 -6.03 14.23
C LEU A 290 13.76 -6.48 15.19
N GLY A 291 14.30 -5.55 16.00
CA GLY A 291 15.33 -5.83 17.00
C GLY A 291 16.77 -5.76 16.48
N GLY A 292 16.96 -5.37 15.22
CA GLY A 292 18.27 -5.15 14.60
C GLY A 292 18.74 -3.69 14.62
N ASN A 293 19.57 -3.34 13.64
CA ASN A 293 20.10 -1.99 13.43
C ASN A 293 19.21 -1.18 12.48
N SER A 294 18.08 -0.68 12.99
CA SER A 294 17.15 0.17 12.25
C SER A 294 16.28 0.99 13.22
N ARG A 295 16.06 2.27 12.91
CA ARG A 295 14.95 3.02 13.51
C ARG A 295 13.66 2.54 12.86
N THR A 296 12.81 1.91 13.64
CA THR A 296 11.60 1.29 13.11
C THR A 296 10.38 1.97 13.69
N ALA A 297 9.36 2.17 12.86
CA ALA A 297 8.04 2.55 13.28
C ALA A 297 6.96 1.62 12.70
N LEU A 298 5.93 1.36 13.50
CA LEU A 298 4.75 0.60 13.12
C LEU A 298 3.53 1.52 13.11
N LEU A 299 2.79 1.52 12.00
CA LEU A 299 1.48 2.16 11.89
C LEU A 299 0.37 1.09 11.89
N CYS A 300 -0.29 0.92 13.04
CA CYS A 300 -1.45 0.06 13.20
C CYS A 300 -2.69 0.73 12.60
N CYS A 301 -3.12 0.27 11.44
CA CYS A 301 -4.33 0.75 10.77
C CYS A 301 -5.54 -0.05 11.26
N CYS A 302 -6.56 0.64 11.78
CA CYS A 302 -7.74 0.04 12.38
C CYS A 302 -9.04 0.62 11.81
N SER A 303 -10.11 -0.18 11.84
CA SER A 303 -11.47 0.33 11.60
C SER A 303 -12.09 0.72 12.95
N PRO A 304 -12.78 1.87 13.05
CA PRO A 304 -13.53 2.21 14.25
C PRO A 304 -14.88 1.48 14.31
N SER A 305 -15.26 0.67 13.32
CA SER A 305 -16.57 0.01 13.29
C SER A 305 -16.63 -1.21 14.22
N PRO A 306 -17.72 -1.40 14.99
CA PRO A 306 -17.96 -2.61 15.76
C PRO A 306 -17.94 -3.90 14.93
N LEU A 307 -18.30 -3.84 13.64
CA LEU A 307 -18.22 -5.00 12.72
C LEU A 307 -16.80 -5.58 12.62
N ASN A 308 -15.82 -4.72 12.80
CA ASN A 308 -14.40 -5.01 12.65
C ASN A 308 -13.66 -4.96 14.01
N ALA A 309 -14.40 -4.97 15.13
CA ALA A 309 -13.83 -4.82 16.46
C ALA A 309 -12.83 -5.95 16.79
N SER A 310 -13.17 -7.20 16.47
CA SER A 310 -12.28 -8.34 16.78
C SER A 310 -10.92 -8.25 16.08
N GLU A 311 -10.91 -7.80 14.83
CA GLU A 311 -9.68 -7.65 14.04
C GLU A 311 -8.88 -6.44 14.51
N SER A 312 -9.55 -5.30 14.75
CA SER A 312 -8.91 -4.09 15.29
C SER A 312 -8.28 -4.37 16.65
N LEU A 313 -8.96 -5.11 17.54
CA LEU A 313 -8.40 -5.54 18.82
C LEU A 313 -7.15 -6.43 18.64
N SER A 314 -7.15 -7.32 17.65
CA SER A 314 -5.98 -8.14 17.30
C SER A 314 -4.80 -7.27 16.86
N THR A 315 -5.06 -6.28 15.99
CA THR A 315 -4.06 -5.31 15.52
C THR A 315 -3.49 -4.46 16.67
N LEU A 316 -4.33 -3.98 17.58
CA LEU A 316 -3.90 -3.19 18.75
C LEU A 316 -3.04 -4.01 19.72
N ARG A 317 -3.44 -5.26 19.99
CA ARG A 317 -2.63 -6.20 20.81
C ARG A 317 -1.29 -6.52 20.15
N PHE A 318 -1.27 -6.66 18.82
CA PHE A 318 -0.03 -6.82 18.07
C PHE A 318 0.89 -5.62 18.24
N GLY A 319 0.39 -4.39 18.03
CA GLY A 319 1.16 -3.16 18.23
C GLY A 319 1.69 -3.01 19.65
N THR A 320 0.87 -3.34 20.66
CA THR A 320 1.28 -3.28 22.08
C THR A 320 2.47 -4.20 22.36
N ARG A 321 2.49 -5.40 21.78
CA ARG A 321 3.66 -6.30 21.90
C ARG A 321 4.88 -5.73 21.18
N LEU A 322 4.69 -5.19 19.96
CA LEU A 322 5.79 -4.67 19.16
C LEU A 322 6.50 -3.49 19.83
N LYS A 323 5.76 -2.63 20.55
CA LYS A 323 6.29 -1.51 21.35
C LYS A 323 7.35 -1.92 22.38
N LEU A 324 7.33 -3.19 22.83
CA LEU A 324 8.28 -3.73 23.81
C LEU A 324 9.63 -4.14 23.19
N ILE A 325 9.74 -4.17 21.86
CA ILE A 325 10.99 -4.52 21.17
C ILE A 325 11.98 -3.35 21.27
N LYS A 326 13.20 -3.67 21.71
CA LYS A 326 14.32 -2.72 21.76
C LYS A 326 15.12 -2.81 20.45
N SER A 327 15.38 -1.67 19.83
CA SER A 327 16.27 -1.56 18.66
C SER A 327 17.70 -1.23 19.07
N VAL A 328 18.66 -1.78 18.33
CA VAL A 328 20.10 -1.55 18.52
C VAL A 328 20.62 -0.66 17.41
N GLN A 329 20.51 0.65 17.59
CA GLN A 329 21.13 1.62 16.69
C GLN A 329 22.63 1.67 16.93
N ARG A 330 23.44 1.41 15.89
CA ARG A 330 24.87 1.72 15.91
C ARG A 330 25.05 3.17 15.50
N SER A 331 25.42 4.03 16.44
CA SER A 331 25.89 5.39 16.14
C SER A 331 27.28 5.31 15.51
N PHE A 332 27.47 5.98 14.37
CA PHE A 332 28.81 6.24 13.86
C PHE A 332 29.40 7.45 14.62
N PRO A 333 30.70 7.45 14.98
CA PRO A 333 31.35 8.63 15.54
C PRO A 333 31.16 9.84 14.60
N ALA A 334 30.92 11.03 15.16
CA ALA A 334 30.97 12.27 14.39
C ALA A 334 32.43 12.53 14.02
N ASP A 335 32.75 12.55 12.73
CA ASP A 335 34.10 12.91 12.26
C ASP A 335 34.20 14.44 12.25
N ASP A 336 35.20 14.98 12.97
CA ASP A 336 35.52 16.41 13.14
C ASP A 336 35.67 17.14 11.79
N ASP A 337 34.96 18.25 11.65
CA ASP A 337 34.82 19.05 10.43
C ASP A 337 35.90 20.16 10.36
N SER A 338 37.18 19.78 10.34
CA SER A 338 38.29 20.74 10.36
C SER A 338 39.31 20.56 9.23
N SER A 339 38.86 20.48 7.98
CA SER A 339 39.67 20.88 6.82
C SER A 339 38.89 20.69 5.54
N ILE A 340 38.45 21.79 4.92
CA ILE A 340 38.67 22.10 3.49
C ILE A 340 38.20 23.56 3.30
N SER A 341 39.15 24.47 3.42
CA SER A 341 39.02 25.82 2.87
C SER A 341 39.82 25.88 1.57
N LYS A 342 39.27 26.61 0.59
CA LYS A 342 39.90 27.15 -0.64
C LYS A 342 39.73 26.31 -1.91
N GLN A 343 38.72 26.64 -2.70
CA GLN A 343 38.88 27.36 -3.98
C GLN A 343 37.50 27.54 -4.64
N ALA A 344 37.04 28.79 -4.72
CA ALA A 344 35.99 29.18 -5.64
C ALA A 344 36.31 30.59 -6.15
N THR A 345 36.60 30.68 -7.44
CA THR A 345 36.55 31.91 -8.23
C THR A 345 35.65 31.65 -9.42
N SER A 346 34.60 32.47 -9.55
CA SER A 346 33.97 33.00 -10.78
C SER A 346 33.60 31.98 -11.88
N ASP A 347 32.34 31.89 -12.35
CA ASP A 347 31.64 32.97 -13.03
C ASP A 347 30.12 32.78 -13.12
N SER A 348 29.44 33.91 -13.18
CA SER A 348 28.02 34.11 -13.45
C SER A 348 27.66 33.95 -14.93
N SER A 349 26.49 33.39 -15.23
CA SER A 349 25.60 33.97 -16.25
C SER A 349 24.17 33.42 -16.15
N ILE A 350 23.22 34.35 -16.13
CA ILE A 350 21.78 34.16 -16.13
C ILE A 350 21.32 34.11 -17.59
N SER A 351 20.46 33.16 -17.95
CA SER A 351 19.51 33.37 -19.05
C SER A 351 18.15 32.75 -18.71
N LYS A 352 17.12 33.57 -18.90
CA LYS A 352 15.70 33.22 -18.83
C LYS A 352 15.31 32.53 -20.14
N GLN A 353 14.54 31.45 -20.08
CA GLN A 353 13.58 31.14 -21.14
C GLN A 353 12.44 30.26 -20.63
N THR A 354 11.27 30.87 -20.56
CA THR A 354 9.94 30.30 -20.40
C THR A 354 9.53 29.56 -21.69
N THR A 355 8.53 28.68 -21.58
CA THR A 355 7.76 27.96 -22.63
C THR A 355 8.37 26.68 -23.23
N SER A 356 8.13 25.52 -22.61
CA SER A 356 8.25 24.20 -23.28
C SER A 356 7.45 23.05 -22.65
N ASP A 357 6.43 23.29 -21.81
CA ASP A 357 5.76 22.20 -21.07
C ASP A 357 4.74 21.38 -21.87
N ASN A 358 4.29 21.87 -23.04
CA ASN A 358 3.27 21.16 -23.84
C ASN A 358 3.83 20.25 -24.95
N ILE A 359 5.13 20.28 -25.23
CA ILE A 359 5.73 19.49 -26.33
C ILE A 359 6.23 18.11 -25.82
N PHE A 360 6.55 17.97 -24.53
CA PHE A 360 7.13 16.75 -23.96
C PHE A 360 6.12 15.64 -23.62
N GLN A 361 4.84 15.97 -23.44
CA GLN A 361 3.80 14.96 -23.11
C GLN A 361 3.41 14.11 -24.32
N GLN A 362 3.42 14.68 -25.53
CA GLN A 362 2.98 14.01 -26.75
C GLN A 362 4.00 12.94 -27.21
N ASP A 363 5.29 13.25 -27.08
CA ASP A 363 6.39 12.30 -27.32
C ASP A 363 6.37 11.09 -26.36
N SER A 364 5.74 11.21 -25.19
CA SER A 364 5.64 10.14 -24.18
C SER A 364 4.49 9.17 -24.48
N TYR A 365 3.35 9.67 -24.98
CA TYR A 365 2.19 8.86 -25.37
C TYR A 365 2.53 7.93 -26.55
N ASP A 366 3.11 8.50 -27.61
CA ASP A 366 3.45 7.73 -28.81
C ASP A 366 4.46 6.62 -28.52
N ARG A 367 5.40 6.85 -27.59
CA ARG A 367 6.40 5.83 -27.20
C ARG A 367 5.80 4.68 -26.40
N ILE A 368 4.86 4.96 -25.49
CA ILE A 368 4.24 3.94 -24.64
C ILE A 368 3.31 3.07 -25.47
N VAL A 369 2.45 3.67 -26.30
CA VAL A 369 1.55 2.94 -27.20
C VAL A 369 2.34 2.10 -28.20
N SER A 370 3.44 2.63 -28.76
CA SER A 370 4.30 1.86 -29.68
C SER A 370 4.90 0.60 -29.04
N LYS A 371 5.36 0.69 -27.78
CA LYS A 371 5.89 -0.47 -27.04
C LYS A 371 4.83 -1.50 -26.64
N LEU A 372 3.59 -1.05 -26.40
CA LEU A 372 2.47 -1.94 -26.12
C LEU A 372 2.08 -2.74 -27.37
N LYS A 373 2.08 -2.09 -28.55
CA LYS A 373 1.82 -2.74 -29.85
C LYS A 373 2.89 -3.77 -30.26
N GLU A 374 4.11 -3.67 -29.74
CA GLU A 374 5.17 -4.68 -29.96
C GLU A 374 4.91 -6.00 -29.20
N ASN A 375 4.15 -5.98 -28.11
CA ASN A 375 4.04 -7.12 -27.19
C ASN A 375 2.61 -7.65 -26.98
N LEU A 376 1.59 -6.94 -27.48
CA LEU A 376 0.18 -7.26 -27.30
C LEU A 376 -0.57 -7.22 -28.63
N LYS A 377 -1.73 -7.89 -28.70
CA LYS A 377 -2.60 -7.82 -29.86
C LYS A 377 -3.26 -6.43 -29.92
N GLU A 378 -3.53 -5.96 -31.13
CA GLU A 378 -4.05 -4.60 -31.36
C GLU A 378 -5.36 -4.32 -30.62
N GLU A 379 -6.25 -5.33 -30.49
CA GLU A 379 -7.50 -5.25 -29.74
C GLU A 379 -7.28 -5.08 -28.22
N ASP A 380 -6.25 -5.73 -27.66
CA ASP A 380 -5.89 -5.63 -26.24
C ASP A 380 -5.24 -4.28 -25.92
N VAL A 381 -4.46 -3.73 -26.87
CA VAL A 381 -3.86 -2.39 -26.76
C VAL A 381 -4.94 -1.32 -26.79
N ASP A 382 -5.93 -1.43 -27.68
CA ASP A 382 -7.06 -0.48 -27.77
C ASP A 382 -7.93 -0.49 -26.50
N LEU A 383 -8.11 -1.66 -25.87
CA LEU A 383 -8.81 -1.78 -24.59
C LEU A 383 -7.99 -1.17 -23.43
N LEU A 384 -6.69 -1.43 -23.37
CA LEU A 384 -5.78 -0.85 -22.38
C LEU A 384 -5.66 0.67 -22.52
N GLU A 385 -5.63 1.16 -23.76
CA GLU A 385 -5.60 2.60 -24.05
C GLU A 385 -6.87 3.29 -23.55
N LYS A 386 -8.05 2.71 -23.80
CA LYS A 386 -9.33 3.18 -23.24
C LYS A 386 -9.36 3.14 -21.71
N LEU A 387 -8.82 2.08 -21.10
CA LEU A 387 -8.70 1.95 -19.66
C LEU A 387 -7.77 3.01 -19.07
N PHE A 388 -6.62 3.26 -19.68
CA PHE A 388 -5.67 4.27 -19.22
C PHE A 388 -6.22 5.70 -19.35
N ILE A 389 -7.03 5.99 -20.38
CA ILE A 389 -7.74 7.27 -20.48
C ILE A 389 -8.84 7.39 -19.41
N MET A 390 -9.58 6.30 -19.14
CA MET A 390 -10.66 6.29 -18.16
C MET A 390 -10.16 6.41 -16.71
N GLU A 391 -8.97 5.87 -16.43
CA GLU A 391 -8.28 5.96 -15.13
C GLU A 391 -7.38 7.22 -15.01
N GLY A 392 -7.46 8.16 -15.97
CA GLY A 392 -6.72 9.44 -15.92
C GLY A 392 -5.21 9.35 -16.22
N ILE A 393 -4.71 8.16 -16.55
CA ILE A 393 -3.28 7.89 -16.79
C ILE A 393 -2.77 8.59 -18.08
N PHE A 394 -3.63 8.78 -19.09
CA PHE A 394 -3.33 9.57 -20.29
C PHE A 394 -4.27 10.76 -20.44
N SER A 395 -3.72 11.94 -20.71
CA SER A 395 -4.47 13.14 -21.08
C SER A 395 -4.57 13.29 -22.59
N LEU A 396 -5.80 13.24 -23.16
CA LEU A 396 -6.05 13.67 -24.54
C LEU A 396 -5.84 15.19 -24.67
N PRO A 397 -5.23 15.67 -25.76
CA PRO A 397 -5.09 17.10 -26.00
C PRO A 397 -6.42 17.65 -26.51
N GLN A 398 -7.38 17.88 -25.63
CA GLN A 398 -8.67 18.44 -26.03
C GLN A 398 -9.14 19.54 -25.09
N THR A 399 -9.72 20.56 -25.70
CA THR A 399 -10.15 21.79 -25.03
C THR A 399 -11.32 21.50 -24.08
N LYS A 400 -11.48 22.36 -23.07
CA LYS A 400 -12.47 22.19 -21.99
C LYS A 400 -13.91 21.99 -22.49
N GLU A 401 -14.24 22.53 -23.66
CA GLU A 401 -15.55 22.39 -24.32
C GLU A 401 -15.75 21.00 -24.98
N GLU A 402 -14.69 20.37 -25.47
CA GLU A 402 -14.75 19.01 -26.05
C GLU A 402 -14.87 17.93 -24.97
N ILE A 403 -14.28 18.16 -23.79
CA ILE A 403 -14.43 17.28 -22.61
C ILE A 403 -15.88 17.29 -22.11
N GLU A 404 -16.53 18.45 -22.04
CA GLU A 404 -17.94 18.51 -21.65
C GLU A 404 -18.85 17.79 -22.65
N LEU A 405 -18.56 17.90 -23.96
CA LEU A 405 -19.28 17.19 -25.01
C LEU A 405 -19.05 15.67 -24.97
N ALA A 406 -17.80 15.21 -24.74
CA ALA A 406 -17.47 13.80 -24.63
C ALA A 406 -18.06 13.16 -23.37
N VAL A 407 -18.02 13.87 -22.22
CA VAL A 407 -18.66 13.42 -20.99
C VAL A 407 -20.18 13.34 -21.17
N GLN A 408 -20.80 14.30 -21.86
CA GLN A 408 -22.23 14.24 -22.19
C GLN A 408 -22.57 13.07 -23.11
N ASP A 409 -21.77 12.80 -24.15
CA ASP A 409 -22.00 11.68 -25.08
C ASP A 409 -21.81 10.32 -24.41
N VAL A 410 -20.76 10.15 -23.60
CA VAL A 410 -20.54 8.92 -22.81
C VAL A 410 -21.68 8.74 -21.81
N THR A 411 -22.08 9.79 -21.09
CA THR A 411 -23.19 9.73 -20.13
C THR A 411 -24.50 9.34 -20.83
N ALA A 412 -24.79 9.90 -22.01
CA ALA A 412 -25.98 9.57 -22.79
C ALA A 412 -25.98 8.12 -23.29
N ARG A 413 -24.82 7.62 -23.76
CA ARG A 413 -24.66 6.21 -24.18
C ARG A 413 -24.83 5.27 -22.99
N THR A 414 -24.19 5.54 -21.85
CA THR A 414 -24.32 4.72 -20.64
C THR A 414 -25.76 4.69 -20.12
N ILE A 415 -26.46 5.83 -20.12
CA ILE A 415 -27.89 5.89 -19.76
C ILE A 415 -28.72 5.03 -20.71
N THR A 416 -28.44 5.06 -22.00
CA THR A 416 -29.18 4.27 -22.99
C THR A 416 -28.94 2.76 -22.81
N THR A 417 -27.69 2.35 -22.59
CA THR A 417 -27.33 0.95 -22.32
C THR A 417 -27.95 0.45 -21.01
N LEU A 418 -27.94 1.27 -19.96
CA LEU A 418 -28.58 0.93 -18.68
C LEU A 418 -30.10 0.79 -18.82
N HIS A 419 -30.75 1.66 -19.58
CA HIS A 419 -32.19 1.54 -19.86
C HIS A 419 -32.50 0.24 -20.61
N GLN A 420 -31.71 -0.12 -21.62
CA GLN A 420 -31.89 -1.37 -22.35
C GLN A 420 -31.74 -2.59 -21.43
N ALA A 421 -30.69 -2.61 -20.60
CA ALA A 421 -30.47 -3.69 -19.64
C ALA A 421 -31.62 -3.81 -18.61
N VAL A 422 -32.20 -2.68 -18.18
CA VAL A 422 -33.36 -2.67 -17.29
C VAL A 422 -34.61 -3.24 -17.97
N GLU A 423 -34.86 -2.93 -19.24
CA GLU A 423 -35.99 -3.52 -19.98
C GLU A 423 -35.80 -5.02 -20.22
N ASP A 424 -34.59 -5.46 -20.58
CA ASP A 424 -34.28 -6.88 -20.75
C ASP A 424 -34.50 -7.66 -19.43
N LEU A 425 -34.10 -7.07 -18.29
CA LEU A 425 -34.35 -7.62 -16.96
C LEU A 425 -35.84 -7.67 -16.61
N LYS A 426 -36.63 -6.67 -17.00
CA LYS A 426 -38.09 -6.69 -16.81
C LYS A 426 -38.75 -7.80 -17.62
N GLU A 427 -38.35 -8.01 -18.87
CA GLU A 427 -38.86 -9.11 -19.69
C GLU A 427 -38.54 -10.48 -19.08
N GLN A 428 -37.32 -10.66 -18.57
CA GLN A 428 -36.93 -11.89 -17.87
C GLN A 428 -37.74 -12.10 -16.59
N LEU A 429 -38.03 -11.04 -15.84
CA LEU A 429 -38.85 -11.11 -14.63
C LEU A 429 -40.29 -11.56 -14.96
N ILE A 430 -40.87 -11.03 -16.03
CA ILE A 430 -42.22 -11.42 -16.49
C ILE A 430 -42.25 -12.90 -16.88
N LYS A 431 -41.28 -13.37 -17.67
CA LYS A 431 -41.18 -14.79 -18.06
C LYS A 431 -41.06 -15.71 -16.85
N LEU A 432 -40.24 -15.33 -15.87
CA LEU A 432 -40.08 -16.09 -14.63
C LEU A 432 -41.35 -16.09 -13.78
N GLN A 433 -42.13 -15.01 -13.78
CA GLN A 433 -43.43 -14.98 -13.08
C GLN A 433 -44.44 -15.91 -13.75
N GLU A 434 -44.54 -15.90 -15.07
CA GLU A 434 -45.42 -16.81 -15.82
C GLU A 434 -45.06 -18.29 -15.58
N GLU A 435 -43.76 -18.61 -15.58
CA GLU A 435 -43.28 -19.96 -15.30
C GLU A 435 -43.59 -20.39 -13.85
N ASN A 436 -43.42 -19.49 -12.89
CA ASN A 436 -43.73 -19.74 -11.48
C ASN A 436 -45.23 -19.96 -11.27
N ASP A 437 -46.09 -19.18 -11.94
CA ASP A 437 -47.54 -19.36 -11.88
C ASP A 437 -47.97 -20.69 -12.50
N LYS A 438 -47.35 -21.10 -13.60
CA LYS A 438 -47.60 -22.42 -14.21
C LYS A 438 -47.20 -23.56 -13.26
N LEU A 439 -46.01 -23.49 -12.66
CA LEU A 439 -45.55 -24.47 -11.67
C LEU A 439 -46.46 -24.51 -10.43
N ARG A 440 -46.98 -23.36 -9.98
CA ARG A 440 -47.96 -23.29 -8.89
C ARG A 440 -49.27 -23.99 -9.26
N MET A 441 -49.77 -23.80 -10.48
CA MET A 441 -50.98 -24.49 -10.95
C MET A 441 -50.77 -26.01 -11.05
N GLU A 442 -49.62 -26.47 -11.56
CA GLU A 442 -49.28 -27.89 -11.62
C GLU A 442 -49.16 -28.51 -10.21
N LEU A 443 -48.56 -27.79 -9.27
CA LEU A 443 -48.47 -28.22 -7.87
C LEU A 443 -49.85 -28.32 -7.20
N VAL A 444 -50.76 -27.39 -7.48
CA VAL A 444 -52.14 -27.43 -6.98
C VAL A 444 -52.90 -28.61 -7.60
N ALA A 445 -52.74 -28.86 -8.90
CA ALA A 445 -53.34 -30.00 -9.59
C ALA A 445 -52.85 -31.35 -9.04
N GLN A 446 -51.54 -31.49 -8.80
CA GLN A 446 -50.98 -32.69 -8.15
C GLN A 446 -51.52 -32.89 -6.73
N LYS A 447 -51.64 -31.82 -5.94
CA LYS A 447 -52.22 -31.89 -4.59
C LYS A 447 -53.70 -32.27 -4.59
N LEU A 448 -54.46 -31.88 -5.61
CA LEU A 448 -55.86 -32.30 -5.79
C LEU A 448 -55.98 -33.75 -6.24
N ALA A 449 -55.09 -34.23 -7.11
CA ALA A 449 -55.01 -35.62 -7.55
C ALA A 449 -54.57 -36.58 -6.44
N MET A 450 -53.84 -36.10 -5.43
CA MET A 450 -53.42 -36.86 -4.25
C MET A 450 -54.44 -36.88 -3.11
N LYS A 451 -55.61 -36.24 -3.22
CA LYS A 451 -56.67 -36.42 -2.23
C LYS A 451 -57.24 -37.84 -2.34
N PRO A 452 -57.11 -38.70 -1.31
CA PRO A 452 -57.81 -39.97 -1.30
C PRO A 452 -59.31 -39.70 -1.29
N GLY A 453 -60.07 -40.44 -2.09
CA GLY A 453 -61.53 -40.42 -2.03
C GLY A 453 -62.00 -40.76 -0.63
N LEU A 454 -62.35 -39.73 0.15
CA LEU A 454 -63.29 -39.84 1.27
C LEU A 454 -64.67 -39.96 0.64
N ASN A 455 -65.05 -41.18 0.27
CA ASN A 455 -66.45 -41.56 0.21
C ASN A 455 -66.65 -42.72 1.19
N THR A 456 -67.51 -42.42 2.15
CA THR A 456 -68.32 -43.28 3.02
C THR A 456 -68.78 -44.58 2.39
#